data_AF-A0A078ABB9-F1
#
_entry.id   AF-A0A078ABB9-F1
#
_cell.length_a   1.000
_cell.length_b   1.000
_cell.length_c   1.000
_cell.angle_alpha   90.00
_cell.angle_beta   90.00
_cell.angle_gamma   90.00
#
_symmetry.space_group_name_H-M   'P 1'
#
loop_
_entity.id
_entity.type
_entity.pdbx_description
1 polymer ?
#
loop_
_entity_poly.entity_id
_entity_poly.type
_entity_poly.pdbx_seq_one_letter_code
_entity_poly.pdbx_strand_id
1 'polypeptide(L)'
;MESQIMLQESDVSARKATIIQTQSKIEQKPLRELIQQSEVIEVKIGQIIECMLCSKILFDPVQCRNCQTCFCQICTKIWLGEGNNKCPNLCAYDMTQLSEVNQQNLEMTQLQGCKYQNCNLYKQPITYQNLKDHYLLQCEEQVVQCPLNCGQKFIRKERFSHILTCINCKKKCHDCGYEFKENIDDNDFHDCYKYLNDKIQYYKQGYSKIEKEMYNYKQKSENDKLLLMFSDRLAKYDPEYFQTNIHINPIRKIRFGELKTMREWFCDGKKIKRCSSHYQNELQRENYQHYVYHCEQCGFDFCQECYSQQGNKHHHPLEKLTFGQLIQKNNNYIQGYICDGNKLQTCKYPHKPHTDQLEILYYDEEQDFKLCYFCFTTHAIYEDDNE
;
A
#
# COMPACT_ATOMS: atom_id res chain seq x y z
N MET A 1 22.05 -38.35 21.94
CA MET A 1 22.74 -37.27 22.67
C MET A 1 23.25 -36.18 21.73
N GLU A 2 23.63 -36.49 20.49
CA GLU A 2 24.02 -35.48 19.49
C GLU A 2 22.84 -34.69 18.87
N SER A 3 21.62 -35.24 18.94
CA SER A 3 20.39 -34.58 18.45
C SER A 3 19.90 -33.41 19.32
N GLN A 4 20.35 -33.29 20.57
CA GLN A 4 19.99 -32.18 21.47
C GLN A 4 20.86 -30.94 21.28
N ILE A 5 22.06 -31.07 20.70
CA ILE A 5 22.99 -29.94 20.49
C ILE A 5 22.61 -29.14 19.23
N MET A 6 22.18 -29.83 18.16
CA MET A 6 21.78 -29.20 16.89
C MET A 6 20.56 -28.25 17.02
N LEU A 7 19.63 -28.51 17.95
CA LEU A 7 18.43 -27.70 18.13
C LEU A 7 18.68 -26.40 18.94
N GLN A 8 19.72 -26.36 19.77
CA GLN A 8 20.10 -25.15 20.50
C GLN A 8 20.69 -24.07 19.57
N GLU A 9 21.37 -24.47 18.49
CA GLU A 9 22.01 -23.53 17.57
C GLU A 9 21.01 -22.78 16.69
N SER A 10 19.92 -23.43 16.25
CA SER A 10 18.88 -22.79 15.43
C SER A 10 18.13 -21.69 16.17
N ASP A 11 17.83 -21.90 17.46
CA ASP A 11 17.09 -20.94 18.29
C ASP A 11 17.97 -19.75 18.70
N VAL A 12 19.26 -19.99 18.93
CA VAL A 12 20.26 -18.95 19.14
C VAL A 12 20.44 -18.10 17.88
N SER A 13 20.41 -18.72 16.69
CA SER A 13 20.52 -18.01 15.39
C SER A 13 19.30 -17.12 15.11
N ALA A 14 18.09 -17.60 15.39
CA ALA A 14 16.85 -16.82 15.26
C ALA A 14 16.80 -15.63 16.24
N ARG A 15 17.26 -15.83 17.48
CA ARG A 15 17.41 -14.75 18.49
C ARG A 15 18.46 -13.73 18.07
N LYS A 16 19.62 -14.17 17.53
CA LYS A 16 20.63 -13.28 16.95
C LYS A 16 20.04 -12.40 15.85
N ALA A 17 19.27 -12.97 14.92
CA ALA A 17 18.64 -12.22 13.83
C ALA A 17 17.64 -11.14 14.30
N THR A 18 16.84 -11.44 15.33
CA THR A 18 15.82 -10.51 15.84
C THR A 18 16.43 -9.35 16.63
N ILE A 19 17.50 -9.62 17.39
CA ILE A 19 18.23 -8.62 18.18
C ILE A 19 19.03 -7.66 17.28
N ILE A 20 19.52 -8.13 16.14
CA ILE A 20 20.23 -7.31 15.15
C ILE A 20 19.30 -6.25 14.53
N GLN A 21 17.98 -6.50 14.42
CA GLN A 21 17.03 -5.57 13.80
C GLN A 21 16.53 -4.46 14.75
N THR A 22 16.61 -4.63 16.06
CA THR A 22 16.33 -3.58 17.07
C THR A 22 17.46 -2.54 17.20
N GLN A 23 18.08 -2.16 16.07
CA GLN A 23 19.07 -1.09 15.99
C GLN A 23 18.43 0.25 16.34
N SER A 24 18.55 0.58 17.61
CA SER A 24 17.77 1.65 18.22
C SER A 24 18.31 3.03 17.86
N LYS A 25 17.39 3.99 17.78
CA LYS A 25 17.62 5.44 17.74
C LYS A 25 18.54 5.97 18.87
N ILE A 26 18.91 5.13 19.84
CA ILE A 26 19.67 5.47 21.05
C ILE A 26 21.18 5.62 20.75
N GLU A 27 21.69 5.06 19.65
CA GLU A 27 23.13 5.11 19.33
C GLU A 27 23.57 6.41 18.62
N GLN A 28 22.67 7.36 18.32
CA GLN A 28 22.98 8.52 17.48
C GLN A 28 23.92 9.57 18.12
N LYS A 29 23.82 9.81 19.44
CA LYS A 29 24.67 10.79 20.13
C LYS A 29 26.17 10.38 20.16
N PRO A 30 26.55 9.17 20.59
CA PRO A 30 27.96 8.76 20.54
C PRO A 30 28.46 8.66 19.10
N LEU A 31 27.62 8.28 18.14
CA LEU A 31 27.99 8.21 16.73
C LEU A 31 28.41 9.58 16.17
N ARG A 32 27.67 10.65 16.49
CA ARG A 32 28.04 12.01 16.09
C ARG A 32 29.45 12.37 16.57
N GLU A 33 29.73 12.15 17.85
CA GLU A 33 31.03 12.52 18.43
C GLU A 33 32.17 11.73 17.78
N LEU A 34 31.94 10.46 17.43
CA LEU A 34 32.91 9.63 16.72
C LEU A 34 33.24 10.18 15.34
N ILE A 35 32.22 10.49 14.52
CA ILE A 35 32.41 11.04 13.17
C ILE A 35 33.05 12.44 13.23
N GLN A 36 32.61 13.28 14.16
CA GLN A 36 33.10 14.65 14.29
C GLN A 36 34.52 14.77 14.86
N GLN A 37 35.08 13.68 15.39
CA GLN A 37 36.47 13.59 15.84
C GLN A 37 37.41 13.02 14.77
N SER A 38 36.89 12.50 13.66
CA SER A 38 37.71 11.97 12.58
C SER A 38 38.46 13.07 11.85
N GLU A 39 39.70 12.76 11.44
CA GLU A 39 40.50 13.63 10.58
C GLU A 39 40.11 13.43 9.13
N VAL A 40 40.18 14.50 8.34
CA VAL A 40 39.92 14.43 6.89
C VAL A 40 41.24 14.16 6.17
N ILE A 41 41.29 13.11 5.35
CA ILE A 41 42.52 12.71 4.65
C ILE A 41 42.64 13.45 3.32
N GLU A 42 41.56 13.45 2.54
CA GLU A 42 41.54 14.07 1.21
C GLU A 42 40.19 14.76 0.98
N VAL A 43 40.25 16.05 0.63
CA VAL A 43 39.08 16.85 0.22
C VAL A 43 39.28 17.23 -1.23
N LYS A 44 38.31 16.92 -2.10
CA LYS A 44 38.35 17.48 -3.46
C LYS A 44 38.08 18.98 -3.35
N ILE A 45 38.88 19.77 -4.07
CA ILE A 45 38.80 21.24 -4.08
C ILE A 45 37.33 21.67 -4.34
N GLY A 46 36.76 22.46 -3.42
CA GLY A 46 35.39 22.98 -3.51
C GLY A 46 34.33 22.28 -2.66
N GLN A 47 34.69 21.26 -1.86
CA GLN A 47 33.74 20.55 -1.01
C GLN A 47 33.66 21.14 0.41
N ILE A 48 32.47 21.61 0.81
CA ILE A 48 32.20 22.01 2.20
C ILE A 48 31.68 20.79 2.96
N ILE A 49 32.52 20.23 3.83
CA ILE A 49 32.20 19.07 4.68
C ILE A 49 32.07 19.44 6.16
N GLU A 50 32.29 20.71 6.51
CA GLU A 50 32.24 21.21 7.88
C GLU A 50 30.95 21.97 8.15
N CYS A 51 30.41 21.77 9.35
CA CYS A 51 29.25 22.49 9.84
C CYS A 51 29.65 23.89 10.31
N MET A 52 29.07 24.93 9.73
CA MET A 52 29.37 26.34 10.08
C MET A 52 29.07 26.72 11.54
N LEU A 53 28.25 25.95 12.25
CA LEU A 53 27.92 26.22 13.66
C LEU A 53 28.89 25.55 14.65
N CYS A 54 29.46 24.40 14.31
CA CYS A 54 30.31 23.65 15.24
C CYS A 54 31.75 23.44 14.75
N SER A 55 32.06 23.85 13.52
CA SER A 55 33.37 23.72 12.86
C SER A 55 33.92 22.29 12.91
N LYS A 56 33.02 21.31 12.79
CA LYS A 56 33.34 19.87 12.71
C LYS A 56 32.69 19.27 11.49
N ILE A 57 33.12 18.06 11.12
CA ILE A 57 32.51 17.28 10.04
C ILE A 57 30.99 17.22 10.20
N LEU A 58 30.28 17.38 9.09
CA LEU A 58 28.82 17.33 9.03
C LEU A 58 28.30 15.96 9.52
N PHE A 59 27.32 15.98 10.42
CA PHE A 59 26.63 14.79 10.90
C PHE A 59 25.12 14.98 10.73
N ASP A 60 24.49 14.08 9.98
CA ASP A 60 23.12 14.21 9.48
C ASP A 60 22.87 15.63 8.93
N PRO A 61 23.51 15.98 7.80
CA PRO A 61 23.53 17.34 7.28
C PRO A 61 22.18 17.83 6.79
N VAL A 62 21.98 19.14 6.89
CA VAL A 62 20.90 19.92 6.26
C VAL A 62 21.49 21.14 5.55
N GLN A 63 20.75 21.70 4.60
CA GLN A 63 21.18 22.83 3.77
C GLN A 63 20.14 23.97 3.81
N CYS A 64 20.55 25.25 3.99
CA CYS A 64 19.62 26.38 3.75
C CYS A 64 19.32 26.42 2.25
N ARG A 65 18.05 26.33 1.84
CA ARG A 65 17.64 26.45 0.43
C ARG A 65 18.12 27.75 -0.21
N ASN A 66 18.19 28.83 0.57
CA ASN A 66 18.49 30.17 0.08
C ASN A 66 20.01 30.42 -0.09
N CYS A 67 20.83 30.09 0.92
CA CYS A 67 22.28 30.37 0.88
C CYS A 67 23.13 29.12 0.65
N GLN A 68 22.50 27.96 0.47
CA GLN A 68 23.13 26.66 0.21
C GLN A 68 24.16 26.21 1.25
N THR A 69 24.25 26.88 2.40
CA THR A 69 25.18 26.55 3.47
C THR A 69 24.73 25.30 4.22
N CYS A 70 25.68 24.42 4.51
CA CYS A 70 25.44 23.15 5.17
C CYS A 70 25.66 23.23 6.70
N PHE A 71 24.81 22.53 7.44
CA PHE A 71 24.84 22.46 8.91
C PHE A 71 24.52 21.04 9.38
N CYS A 72 24.94 20.65 10.58
CA CYS A 72 24.39 19.44 11.21
C CYS A 72 22.93 19.69 11.62
N GLN A 73 22.03 18.72 11.41
CA GLN A 73 20.61 18.85 11.79
C GLN A 73 20.42 19.18 13.28
N ILE A 74 21.26 18.62 14.16
CA ILE A 74 21.19 18.92 15.61
C ILE A 74 21.61 20.37 15.88
N CYS A 75 22.63 20.87 15.18
CA CYS A 75 23.09 22.25 15.36
C CYS A 75 22.00 23.26 14.94
N THR A 76 21.29 23.01 13.84
CA THR A 76 20.17 23.87 13.42
C THR A 76 18.99 23.77 14.38
N LYS A 77 18.68 22.59 14.92
CA LYS A 77 17.64 22.44 15.95
C LYS A 77 17.95 23.22 17.24
N ILE A 78 19.20 23.20 17.70
CA ILE A 78 19.63 23.99 18.87
C ILE A 78 19.49 25.49 18.57
N TRP A 79 20.02 25.94 17.43
CA TRP A 79 19.91 27.33 16.98
C TRP A 79 18.46 27.84 16.96
N LEU A 80 17.53 27.05 16.41
CA LEU A 80 16.11 27.40 16.40
C LEU A 80 15.48 27.37 17.80
N GLY A 81 15.89 26.42 18.64
CA GLY A 81 15.41 26.28 20.02
C GLY A 81 15.73 27.49 20.89
N GLU A 82 16.76 28.26 20.55
CA GLU A 82 17.12 29.53 21.20
C GLU A 82 16.23 30.72 20.77
N GLY A 83 15.18 30.47 19.99
CA GLY A 83 14.22 31.49 19.53
C GLY A 83 14.60 32.14 18.20
N ASN A 84 15.67 31.69 17.54
CA ASN A 84 16.01 32.16 16.21
C ASN A 84 15.02 31.60 15.18
N ASN A 85 14.55 32.46 14.26
CA ASN A 85 13.63 32.08 13.16
C ASN A 85 14.27 32.22 11.77
N LYS A 86 15.59 32.44 11.73
CA LYS A 86 16.39 32.56 10.53
C LYS A 86 17.46 31.48 10.50
N CYS A 87 17.96 31.18 9.31
CA CYS A 87 19.18 30.39 9.18
C CYS A 87 20.36 31.08 9.91
N PRO A 88 21.38 30.34 10.39
CA PRO A 88 22.59 30.93 10.95
C PRO A 88 23.28 31.98 10.06
N ASN A 89 23.13 31.88 8.73
CA ASN A 89 23.61 32.87 7.76
C ASN A 89 22.59 33.99 7.48
N LEU A 90 21.61 34.18 8.36
CA LEU A 90 20.58 35.22 8.31
C LEU A 90 19.65 35.17 7.08
N CYS A 91 19.67 34.09 6.27
CA CYS A 91 18.61 33.80 5.28
C CYS A 91 17.27 33.50 5.98
N ALA A 92 16.16 33.63 5.24
CA ALA A 92 14.89 33.05 5.64
C ALA A 92 15.09 31.55 5.93
N TYR A 93 14.52 31.08 7.05
CA TYR A 93 14.71 29.70 7.46
C TYR A 93 13.94 28.75 6.53
N ASP A 94 14.70 28.00 5.74
CA ASP A 94 14.19 26.92 4.89
C ASP A 94 15.30 25.86 4.77
N MET A 95 15.30 24.90 5.70
CA MET A 95 16.30 23.83 5.75
C MET A 95 15.79 22.62 4.99
N THR A 96 16.54 22.20 3.97
CA THR A 96 16.27 21.02 3.18
C THR A 96 17.34 19.95 3.40
N GLN A 97 17.13 18.76 2.84
CA GLN A 97 18.22 17.82 2.62
C GLN A 97 19.30 18.44 1.72
N LEU A 98 20.51 17.87 1.76
CA LEU A 98 21.57 18.26 0.84
C LEU A 98 21.11 18.07 -0.61
N SER A 99 21.52 18.99 -1.50
CA SER A 99 21.48 18.73 -2.94
C SER A 99 22.25 17.45 -3.28
N GLU A 100 21.85 16.74 -4.34
CA GLU A 100 22.48 15.49 -4.78
C GLU A 100 24.02 15.59 -4.91
N VAL A 101 24.52 16.70 -5.45
CA VAL A 101 25.96 16.96 -5.60
C VAL A 101 26.66 17.02 -4.24
N ASN A 102 26.11 17.77 -3.28
CA ASN A 102 26.68 17.86 -1.93
C ASN A 102 26.58 16.55 -1.16
N GLN A 103 25.52 15.78 -1.38
CA GLN A 103 25.35 14.46 -0.79
C GLN A 103 26.44 13.50 -1.30
N GLN A 104 26.62 13.40 -2.63
CA GLN A 104 27.67 12.58 -3.24
C GLN A 104 29.08 13.01 -2.80
N ASN A 105 29.32 14.33 -2.72
CA ASN A 105 30.59 14.88 -2.25
C ASN A 105 30.90 14.44 -0.81
N LEU A 106 29.92 14.54 0.09
CA LEU A 106 30.08 14.10 1.47
C LEU A 106 30.33 12.59 1.53
N GLU A 107 29.52 11.79 0.83
CA GLU A 107 29.63 10.33 0.82
C GLU A 107 30.99 9.83 0.30
N MET A 108 31.57 10.50 -0.69
CA MET A 108 32.88 10.16 -1.25
C MET A 108 34.07 10.70 -0.46
N THR A 109 33.85 11.59 0.52
CA THR A 109 34.94 12.19 1.31
C THR A 109 35.71 11.11 2.08
N GLN A 110 37.04 11.09 1.96
CA GLN A 110 37.88 10.16 2.71
C GLN A 110 38.26 10.72 4.07
N LEU A 111 37.92 9.97 5.10
CA LEU A 111 38.22 10.24 6.49
C LEU A 111 39.23 9.23 7.03
N GLN A 112 39.95 9.62 8.07
CA GLN A 112 40.63 8.69 8.95
C GLN A 112 39.59 7.78 9.59
N GLY A 113 39.86 6.48 9.51
CA GLY A 113 38.92 5.45 9.91
C GLY A 113 38.66 5.35 11.41
N CYS A 114 38.52 4.13 11.88
CA CYS A 114 38.09 3.88 13.25
C CYS A 114 39.11 4.47 14.25
N LYS A 115 38.62 5.06 15.35
CA LYS A 115 39.49 5.58 16.42
C LYS A 115 39.97 4.51 17.40
N TYR A 116 39.36 3.33 17.39
CA TYR A 116 39.67 2.25 18.33
C TYR A 116 40.84 1.43 17.81
N GLN A 117 41.92 1.33 18.58
CA GLN A 117 43.17 0.65 18.19
C GLN A 117 43.00 -0.82 17.84
N ASN A 118 42.06 -1.51 18.50
CA ASN A 118 41.77 -2.92 18.27
C ASN A 118 40.81 -3.17 17.08
N CYS A 119 40.43 -2.12 16.34
CA CYS A 119 39.59 -2.25 15.17
C CYS A 119 40.45 -2.45 13.91
N ASN A 120 40.03 -3.35 13.02
CA ASN A 120 40.70 -3.58 11.73
C ASN A 120 40.77 -2.33 10.83
N LEU A 121 39.89 -1.35 11.04
CA LEU A 121 39.85 -0.09 10.32
C LEU A 121 40.55 1.05 11.06
N TYR A 122 41.35 0.75 12.10
CA TYR A 122 42.03 1.76 12.89
C TYR A 122 42.92 2.65 12.02
N LYS A 123 42.60 3.95 11.98
CA LYS A 123 43.27 4.98 11.16
C LYS A 123 43.39 4.69 9.65
N GLN A 124 42.69 3.68 9.13
CA GLN A 124 42.68 3.38 7.69
C GLN A 124 41.81 4.40 6.95
N PRO A 125 42.18 4.84 5.73
CA PRO A 125 41.32 5.68 4.91
C PRO A 125 39.99 4.98 4.61
N ILE A 126 38.88 5.68 4.82
CA ILE A 126 37.54 5.16 4.61
C ILE A 126 36.59 6.30 4.22
N THR A 127 35.59 6.01 3.40
CA THR A 127 34.60 7.02 3.01
C THR A 127 33.71 7.38 4.21
N TYR A 128 33.17 8.61 4.22
CA TYR A 128 32.24 9.08 5.24
C TYR A 128 31.12 8.07 5.51
N GLN A 129 30.48 7.60 4.44
CA GLN A 129 29.34 6.68 4.55
C GLN A 129 29.76 5.34 5.15
N ASN A 130 30.89 4.76 4.69
CA ASN A 130 31.38 3.50 5.22
C ASN A 130 31.85 3.65 6.68
N LEU A 131 32.38 4.80 7.09
CA LEU A 131 32.74 5.05 8.49
C LEU A 131 31.51 5.16 9.39
N LYS A 132 30.47 5.86 8.90
CA LYS A 132 29.17 5.96 9.59
C LYS A 132 28.57 4.56 9.78
N ASP A 133 28.54 3.76 8.72
CA ASP A 133 28.01 2.40 8.75
C ASP A 133 28.87 1.47 9.63
N HIS A 134 30.20 1.65 9.61
CA HIS A 134 31.11 0.93 10.48
C HIS A 134 30.77 1.16 11.95
N TYR A 135 30.71 2.41 12.41
CA TYR A 135 30.35 2.70 13.80
C TYR A 135 28.92 2.26 14.11
N LEU A 136 27.96 2.48 13.21
CA LEU A 136 26.57 2.10 13.47
C LEU A 136 26.38 0.58 13.58
N LEU A 137 27.07 -0.20 12.75
CA LEU A 137 26.71 -1.61 12.53
C LEU A 137 27.82 -2.62 12.86
N GLN A 138 29.09 -2.25 12.66
CA GLN A 138 30.18 -3.22 12.56
C GLN A 138 31.25 -3.10 13.65
N CYS A 139 31.47 -1.91 14.21
CA CYS A 139 32.56 -1.66 15.14
C CYS A 139 32.37 -2.44 16.45
N GLU A 140 33.17 -3.48 16.65
CA GLU A 140 33.11 -4.34 17.84
C GLU A 140 33.58 -3.65 19.12
N GLU A 141 34.45 -2.66 18.99
CA GLU A 141 35.06 -1.91 20.10
C GLU A 141 34.21 -0.72 20.59
N GLN A 142 33.09 -0.44 19.90
CA GLN A 142 32.22 0.67 20.26
C GLN A 142 31.43 0.37 21.54
N VAL A 143 31.37 1.36 22.44
CA VAL A 143 30.47 1.32 23.59
C VAL A 143 29.05 1.58 23.11
N VAL A 144 28.17 0.60 23.31
CA VAL A 144 26.75 0.66 22.95
C VAL A 144 25.90 0.57 24.20
N GLN A 145 24.65 1.01 24.10
CA GLN A 145 23.66 0.85 25.17
C GLN A 145 22.88 -0.46 24.96
N CYS A 146 22.43 -1.06 26.06
CA CYS A 146 21.57 -2.24 25.99
C CYS A 146 20.34 -1.99 25.09
N PRO A 147 20.09 -2.83 24.05
CA PRO A 147 18.92 -2.68 23.18
C PRO A 147 17.59 -2.97 23.91
N LEU A 148 17.64 -3.64 25.06
CA LEU A 148 16.49 -3.88 25.94
C LEU A 148 16.28 -2.77 26.98
N ASN A 149 16.99 -1.64 26.83
CA ASN A 149 16.86 -0.45 27.69
C ASN A 149 17.03 -0.72 29.19
N CYS A 150 17.90 -1.65 29.59
CA CYS A 150 18.20 -1.88 31.01
C CYS A 150 19.09 -0.79 31.64
N GLY A 151 19.54 0.19 30.85
CA GLY A 151 20.40 1.29 31.29
C GLY A 151 21.90 1.00 31.24
N GLN A 152 22.33 -0.27 31.16
CA GLN A 152 23.74 -0.62 31.07
C GLN A 152 24.35 -0.26 29.69
N LYS A 153 25.64 0.08 29.72
CA LYS A 153 26.49 0.30 28.55
C LYS A 153 27.62 -0.73 28.55
N PHE A 154 27.98 -1.24 27.39
CA PHE A 154 29.00 -2.29 27.24
C PHE A 154 29.65 -2.18 25.86
N ILE A 155 30.79 -2.85 25.67
CA ILE A 155 31.47 -2.89 24.37
C ILE A 155 30.67 -3.81 23.42
N ARG A 156 30.50 -3.45 22.14
CA ARG A 156 29.61 -4.19 21.21
C ARG A 156 29.94 -5.67 21.11
N LYS A 157 31.21 -6.10 21.19
CA LYS A 157 31.57 -7.53 21.23
C LYS A 157 31.02 -8.29 22.44
N GLU A 158 30.77 -7.60 23.55
CA GLU A 158 30.17 -8.13 24.78
C GLU A 158 28.63 -8.09 24.74
N ARG A 159 28.02 -7.65 23.63
CA ARG A 159 26.57 -7.55 23.50
C ARG A 159 25.87 -8.87 23.79
N PHE A 160 26.40 -9.97 23.29
CA PHE A 160 25.78 -11.27 23.48
C PHE A 160 25.84 -11.74 24.94
N SER A 161 27.00 -11.62 25.58
CA SER A 161 27.16 -11.99 27.00
C SER A 161 26.28 -11.13 27.90
N HIS A 162 26.15 -9.82 27.61
CA HIS A 162 25.22 -8.95 28.33
C HIS A 162 23.76 -9.36 28.15
N ILE A 163 23.31 -9.66 26.93
CA ILE A 163 21.90 -10.00 26.67
C ILE A 163 21.49 -11.28 27.40
N LEU A 164 22.41 -12.24 27.56
CA LEU A 164 22.17 -13.47 28.31
C LEU A 164 21.91 -13.23 29.80
N THR A 165 22.42 -12.14 30.37
CA THR A 165 22.31 -11.79 31.80
C THR A 165 21.54 -10.48 32.03
N CYS A 166 20.86 -9.97 31.01
CA CYS A 166 20.18 -8.69 31.08
C CYS A 166 18.87 -8.84 31.84
N ILE A 167 18.67 -8.02 32.89
CA ILE A 167 17.43 -7.97 33.70
C ILE A 167 16.14 -7.75 32.89
N ASN A 168 16.24 -7.14 31.70
CA ASN A 168 15.12 -6.88 30.80
C ASN A 168 14.96 -7.95 29.71
N CYS A 169 15.84 -8.96 29.66
CA CYS A 169 15.71 -10.09 28.78
C CYS A 169 14.47 -10.89 29.19
N LYS A 170 13.53 -11.02 28.26
CA LYS A 170 12.38 -11.91 28.44
C LYS A 170 12.84 -13.33 28.11
N LYS A 171 12.80 -14.21 29.11
CA LYS A 171 12.98 -15.65 28.89
C LYS A 171 11.65 -16.27 28.52
N LYS A 172 11.68 -17.37 27.76
CA LYS A 172 10.49 -18.17 27.44
C LYS A 172 10.63 -19.55 28.08
N CYS A 173 9.59 -20.07 28.78
CA CYS A 173 9.56 -21.50 29.17
C CYS A 173 9.63 -22.29 27.86
N HIS A 174 10.60 -23.20 27.75
CA HIS A 174 10.76 -24.04 26.57
C HIS A 174 9.50 -24.88 26.32
N ASP A 175 8.88 -25.37 27.40
CA ASP A 175 7.80 -26.36 27.29
C ASP A 175 6.42 -25.74 27.00
N CYS A 176 6.16 -24.51 27.47
CA CYS A 176 4.85 -23.85 27.27
C CYS A 176 4.91 -22.49 26.56
N GLY A 177 6.10 -21.96 26.29
CA GLY A 177 6.32 -20.67 25.64
C GLY A 177 6.01 -19.43 26.49
N TYR A 178 5.75 -19.58 27.80
CA TYR A 178 5.46 -18.45 28.69
C TYR A 178 6.64 -17.48 28.79
N GLU A 179 6.39 -16.18 28.58
CA GLU A 179 7.41 -15.14 28.70
C GLU A 179 7.50 -14.62 30.14
N PHE A 180 8.68 -14.66 30.75
CA PHE A 180 8.92 -14.12 32.09
C PHE A 180 10.19 -13.25 32.16
N LYS A 181 10.24 -12.36 33.15
CA LYS A 181 11.42 -11.51 33.45
C LYS A 181 12.30 -12.22 34.48
N GLU A 182 13.61 -12.04 34.38
CA GLU A 182 14.61 -12.78 35.17
C GLU A 182 14.65 -12.42 36.67
N ASN A 183 14.01 -11.33 37.10
CA ASN A 183 13.97 -10.90 38.52
C ASN A 183 13.02 -11.72 39.40
N ILE A 184 12.67 -12.93 38.98
CA ILE A 184 11.87 -13.84 39.80
C ILE A 184 12.90 -14.63 40.62
N ASP A 185 12.92 -14.40 41.94
CA ASP A 185 13.74 -15.12 42.92
C ASP A 185 13.81 -16.61 42.54
N ASP A 186 14.97 -17.27 42.67
CA ASP A 186 15.21 -18.66 42.24
C ASP A 186 14.19 -19.69 42.77
N ASN A 187 13.30 -19.31 43.69
CA ASN A 187 12.21 -20.13 44.22
C ASN A 187 10.89 -20.04 43.47
N ASP A 188 10.71 -19.10 42.55
CA ASP A 188 9.42 -18.84 41.90
C ASP A 188 9.47 -19.36 40.45
N PHE A 189 9.74 -20.67 40.35
CA PHE A 189 9.73 -21.43 39.10
C PHE A 189 8.37 -21.31 38.43
N HIS A 190 8.37 -20.94 37.15
CA HIS A 190 7.16 -20.92 36.36
C HIS A 190 6.54 -22.32 36.26
N ASP A 191 5.34 -22.48 36.82
CA ASP A 191 4.54 -23.69 36.69
C ASP A 191 3.91 -23.75 35.27
N CYS A 192 4.60 -24.41 34.34
CA CYS A 192 4.15 -24.54 32.96
C CYS A 192 2.78 -25.29 32.90
N TYR A 193 2.43 -26.15 33.88
CA TYR A 193 1.11 -26.83 33.94
C TYR A 193 -0.02 -25.86 34.31
N LYS A 194 0.17 -25.05 35.35
CA LYS A 194 -0.80 -24.02 35.75
C LYS A 194 -1.07 -23.04 34.61
N TYR A 195 -0.03 -22.54 33.95
CA TYR A 195 -0.18 -21.62 32.83
C TYR A 195 -0.92 -22.24 31.63
N LEU A 196 -0.59 -23.48 31.26
CA LEU A 196 -1.29 -24.17 30.18
C LEU A 196 -2.77 -24.40 30.52
N ASN A 197 -3.08 -24.75 31.76
CA ASN A 197 -4.47 -24.87 32.22
C ASN A 197 -5.22 -23.54 32.14
N ASP A 198 -4.62 -22.45 32.62
CA ASP A 198 -5.21 -21.11 32.54
C ASP A 198 -5.47 -20.70 31.08
N LYS A 199 -4.54 -21.00 30.17
CA LYS A 199 -4.72 -20.78 28.73
C LYS A 199 -5.84 -21.62 28.15
N ILE A 200 -5.95 -22.89 28.51
CA ILE A 200 -7.04 -23.77 28.08
C ILE A 200 -8.39 -23.21 28.55
N GLN A 201 -8.49 -22.76 29.81
CA GLN A 201 -9.72 -22.17 30.33
C GLN A 201 -10.07 -20.86 29.61
N TYR A 202 -9.08 -20.00 29.37
CA TYR A 202 -9.26 -18.79 28.59
C TYR A 202 -9.81 -19.07 27.18
N TYR A 203 -9.24 -20.04 26.46
CA TYR A 203 -9.72 -20.40 25.13
C TYR A 203 -11.11 -21.02 25.17
N LYS A 204 -11.43 -21.88 26.15
CA LYS A 204 -12.77 -22.43 26.35
C LYS A 204 -13.82 -21.33 26.53
N GLN A 205 -13.52 -20.30 27.32
CA GLN A 205 -14.40 -19.14 27.48
C GLN A 205 -14.58 -18.36 26.17
N GLY A 206 -13.50 -18.19 25.39
CA GLY A 206 -13.55 -17.58 24.06
C GLY A 206 -14.45 -18.34 23.09
N TYR A 207 -14.26 -19.66 22.98
CA TYR A 207 -15.10 -20.52 22.14
C TYR A 207 -16.58 -20.46 22.53
N SER A 208 -16.90 -20.50 23.84
CA SER A 208 -18.28 -20.41 24.30
C SER A 208 -18.96 -19.08 23.94
N LYS A 209 -18.20 -17.97 23.91
CA LYS A 209 -18.70 -16.67 23.44
C LYS A 209 -19.01 -16.70 21.94
N ILE A 210 -18.08 -17.22 21.14
CA ILE A 210 -18.23 -17.34 19.68
C ILE A 210 -19.44 -18.23 19.34
N GLU A 211 -19.62 -19.37 20.02
CA GLU A 211 -20.78 -20.24 19.82
C GLU A 211 -22.10 -19.52 20.09
N LYS A 212 -22.17 -18.72 21.17
CA LYS A 212 -23.36 -17.90 21.48
C LYS A 212 -23.62 -16.85 20.40
N GLU A 213 -22.57 -16.18 19.92
CA GLU A 213 -22.68 -15.20 18.84
C GLU A 213 -23.17 -15.84 17.53
N MET A 214 -22.63 -17.02 17.17
CA MET A 214 -23.07 -17.77 15.99
C MET A 214 -24.52 -18.23 16.12
N TYR A 215 -24.93 -18.69 17.30
CA TYR A 215 -26.32 -19.07 17.57
C TYR A 215 -27.28 -17.87 17.41
N ASN A 216 -26.93 -16.72 17.99
CA ASN A 216 -27.70 -15.49 17.86
C ASN A 216 -27.77 -15.01 16.40
N TYR A 217 -26.66 -15.10 15.67
CA TYR A 217 -26.62 -14.78 14.24
C TYR A 217 -27.54 -15.69 13.43
N LYS A 218 -27.55 -16.99 13.71
CA LYS A 218 -28.43 -17.95 13.04
C LYS A 218 -29.91 -17.61 13.27
N GLN A 219 -30.30 -17.34 14.52
CA GLN A 219 -31.67 -16.91 14.82
C GLN A 219 -32.04 -15.60 14.10
N LYS A 220 -31.14 -14.61 14.11
CA LYS A 220 -31.36 -13.35 13.40
C LYS A 220 -31.55 -13.58 11.89
N SER A 221 -30.71 -14.42 11.27
CA SER A 221 -30.83 -14.74 9.86
C SER A 221 -32.14 -15.45 9.51
N GLU A 222 -32.61 -16.36 10.38
CA GLU A 222 -33.91 -17.01 10.20
C GLU A 222 -35.07 -16.01 10.31
N ASN A 223 -35.00 -15.08 11.27
CA ASN A 223 -35.97 -14.00 11.41
C ASN A 223 -35.95 -13.03 10.21
N ASP A 224 -34.77 -12.64 9.73
CA ASP A 224 -34.60 -11.76 8.57
C ASP A 224 -35.16 -12.41 7.29
N LYS A 225 -34.93 -13.73 7.11
CA LYS A 225 -35.55 -14.50 6.02
C LYS A 225 -37.07 -14.49 6.11
N LEU A 226 -37.62 -14.66 7.31
CA LEU A 226 -39.06 -14.60 7.52
C LEU A 226 -39.60 -13.21 7.17
N LEU A 227 -38.92 -12.15 7.59
CA LEU A 227 -39.31 -10.76 7.32
C LEU A 227 -39.31 -10.46 5.82
N LEU A 228 -38.27 -10.91 5.10
CA LEU A 228 -38.19 -10.83 3.64
C LEU A 228 -39.36 -11.55 2.96
N MET A 229 -39.70 -12.77 3.41
CA MET A 229 -40.86 -13.49 2.89
C MET A 229 -42.20 -12.76 3.13
N PHE A 230 -42.29 -11.92 4.17
CA PHE A 230 -43.48 -11.09 4.44
C PHE A 230 -43.49 -9.78 3.65
N SER A 231 -42.34 -9.09 3.51
CA SER A 231 -42.25 -7.87 2.69
C SER A 231 -42.55 -8.14 1.22
N ASP A 232 -42.15 -9.31 0.73
CA ASP A 232 -42.40 -9.74 -0.66
C ASP A 232 -43.88 -9.94 -0.99
N ARG A 233 -44.71 -10.20 0.03
CA ARG A 233 -46.17 -10.28 -0.16
C ARG A 233 -46.84 -8.91 -0.18
N LEU A 234 -46.19 -7.89 0.41
CA LEU A 234 -46.72 -6.53 0.54
C LEU A 234 -46.23 -5.60 -0.58
N ALA A 235 -45.06 -5.85 -1.17
CA ALA A 235 -44.53 -5.12 -2.32
C ALA A 235 -45.21 -5.54 -3.65
N LYS A 236 -46.52 -5.71 -3.62
CA LYS A 236 -47.34 -5.92 -4.81
C LYS A 236 -47.69 -4.55 -5.40
N TYR A 237 -47.07 -4.28 -6.55
CA TYR A 237 -47.49 -3.36 -7.61
C TYR A 237 -47.14 -1.87 -7.47
N ASP A 238 -45.93 -1.55 -7.92
CA ASP A 238 -45.81 -0.84 -9.21
C ASP A 238 -44.59 -1.41 -9.94
N PRO A 239 -44.71 -1.93 -11.19
CA PRO A 239 -43.53 -2.36 -11.94
C PRO A 239 -42.60 -1.16 -12.19
N GLU A 240 -41.45 -1.15 -11.51
CA GLU A 240 -40.37 -0.22 -11.81
C GLU A 240 -39.80 -0.57 -13.20
N TYR A 241 -40.09 0.29 -14.18
CA TYR A 241 -39.48 0.24 -15.51
C TYR A 241 -38.28 1.18 -15.54
N PHE A 242 -37.18 0.72 -16.13
CA PHE A 242 -35.93 1.45 -16.19
C PHE A 242 -35.45 1.55 -17.64
N GLN A 243 -34.89 2.70 -18.01
CA GLN A 243 -34.18 2.82 -19.29
C GLN A 243 -32.71 2.45 -19.13
N THR A 244 -32.10 1.94 -20.21
CA THR A 244 -30.67 1.65 -20.24
C THR A 244 -30.05 2.13 -21.54
N ASN A 245 -28.74 2.36 -21.52
CA ASN A 245 -27.96 2.75 -22.68
C ASN A 245 -27.58 1.59 -23.60
N ILE A 246 -28.10 0.37 -23.37
CA ILE A 246 -27.78 -0.81 -24.20
C ILE A 246 -29.00 -1.52 -24.76
N HIS A 247 -30.21 -1.06 -24.42
CA HIS A 247 -31.47 -1.62 -24.85
C HIS A 247 -32.52 -0.51 -25.03
N ILE A 248 -33.27 -0.57 -26.13
CA ILE A 248 -34.17 0.52 -26.54
C ILE A 248 -35.46 0.59 -25.72
N ASN A 249 -35.97 -0.58 -25.29
CA ASN A 249 -37.20 -0.65 -24.52
C ASN A 249 -36.89 -0.51 -23.02
N PRO A 250 -37.80 0.12 -22.24
CA PRO A 250 -37.71 0.08 -20.79
C PRO A 250 -37.72 -1.36 -20.28
N ILE A 251 -36.78 -1.70 -19.43
CA ILE A 251 -36.67 -3.03 -18.82
C ILE A 251 -37.31 -3.02 -17.44
N ARG A 252 -38.07 -4.07 -17.13
CA ARG A 252 -38.74 -4.23 -15.84
C ARG A 252 -37.83 -4.97 -14.87
N LYS A 253 -37.72 -4.50 -13.64
CA LYS A 253 -37.07 -5.24 -12.56
C LYS A 253 -37.96 -6.40 -12.11
N ILE A 254 -37.44 -7.62 -12.18
CA ILE A 254 -38.17 -8.85 -11.87
C ILE A 254 -37.24 -9.84 -11.16
N ARG A 255 -37.80 -10.73 -10.34
CA ARG A 255 -37.05 -11.87 -9.80
C ARG A 255 -37.03 -13.02 -10.78
N PHE A 256 -35.94 -13.76 -10.80
CA PHE A 256 -35.79 -14.89 -11.71
C PHE A 256 -36.90 -15.94 -11.51
N GLY A 257 -37.29 -16.22 -10.27
CA GLY A 257 -38.38 -17.18 -10.00
C GLY A 257 -39.77 -16.75 -10.46
N GLU A 258 -39.95 -15.48 -10.85
CA GLU A 258 -41.19 -15.02 -11.46
C GLU A 258 -41.27 -15.36 -12.97
N LEU A 259 -40.13 -15.65 -13.60
CA LEU A 259 -40.03 -16.16 -14.97
C LEU A 259 -40.30 -17.68 -14.99
N LYS A 260 -41.54 -18.06 -14.70
CA LYS A 260 -42.01 -19.46 -14.54
C LYS A 260 -41.62 -20.42 -15.69
N THR A 261 -41.27 -19.89 -16.85
CA THR A 261 -40.94 -20.64 -18.06
C THR A 261 -39.45 -20.95 -18.22
N MET A 262 -38.55 -20.38 -17.40
CA MET A 262 -37.09 -20.53 -17.54
C MET A 262 -36.46 -21.30 -16.36
N ARG A 263 -35.58 -22.26 -16.67
CA ARG A 263 -34.81 -23.03 -15.66
C ARG A 263 -33.46 -22.39 -15.32
N GLU A 264 -32.87 -21.71 -16.29
CA GLU A 264 -31.64 -20.94 -16.16
C GLU A 264 -31.73 -19.74 -17.11
N TRP A 265 -30.97 -18.67 -16.82
CA TRP A 265 -30.89 -17.52 -17.71
C TRP A 265 -29.46 -16.98 -17.83
N PHE A 266 -29.20 -16.21 -18.88
CA PHE A 266 -27.92 -15.57 -19.13
C PHE A 266 -28.10 -14.07 -19.31
N CYS A 267 -27.18 -13.28 -18.77
CA CYS A 267 -27.14 -11.85 -18.99
C CYS A 267 -26.76 -11.50 -20.43
N ASP A 268 -27.61 -10.75 -21.12
CA ASP A 268 -27.40 -10.23 -22.48
C ASP A 268 -26.36 -9.10 -22.54
N GLY A 269 -25.94 -8.55 -21.39
CA GLY A 269 -24.77 -7.68 -21.30
C GLY A 269 -23.48 -8.33 -21.81
N LYS A 270 -23.45 -9.67 -22.00
CA LYS A 270 -22.34 -10.37 -22.67
C LYS A 270 -22.31 -10.20 -24.19
N LYS A 271 -23.45 -9.89 -24.81
CA LYS A 271 -23.60 -9.75 -26.28
C LYS A 271 -23.04 -8.41 -26.77
N ILE A 272 -22.68 -7.51 -25.86
CA ILE A 272 -21.95 -6.28 -26.14
C ILE A 272 -20.52 -6.68 -26.50
N LYS A 273 -20.24 -6.82 -27.81
CA LYS A 273 -18.86 -7.02 -28.25
C LYS A 273 -18.09 -5.71 -28.05
N ARG A 274 -16.82 -5.81 -27.62
CA ARG A 274 -15.82 -4.73 -27.79
C ARG A 274 -15.76 -4.31 -29.26
N CYS A 275 -15.10 -3.21 -29.56
CA CYS A 275 -15.05 -2.66 -30.91
C CYS A 275 -14.82 -3.77 -31.95
N SER A 276 -15.79 -3.96 -32.85
CA SER A 276 -15.77 -5.08 -33.80
C SER A 276 -14.62 -4.99 -34.80
N SER A 277 -14.05 -3.80 -34.98
CA SER A 277 -13.02 -3.53 -35.99
C SER A 277 -11.64 -4.12 -35.68
N HIS A 278 -11.50 -4.99 -34.67
CA HIS A 278 -10.23 -5.62 -34.23
C HIS A 278 -9.14 -4.68 -33.68
N TYR A 279 -9.29 -3.35 -33.78
CA TYR A 279 -8.38 -2.36 -33.20
C TYR A 279 -8.65 -2.17 -31.70
N GLN A 280 -8.16 -3.09 -30.87
CA GLN A 280 -8.49 -3.09 -29.44
C GLN A 280 -7.72 -2.04 -28.62
N ASN A 281 -6.52 -1.60 -29.04
CA ASN A 281 -5.69 -0.67 -28.27
C ASN A 281 -4.80 0.28 -29.11
N GLU A 282 -4.90 0.23 -30.44
CA GLU A 282 -4.10 1.10 -31.31
C GLU A 282 -5.01 2.18 -31.91
N LEU A 283 -4.55 3.43 -31.84
CA LEU A 283 -5.19 4.55 -32.51
C LEU A 283 -5.39 4.19 -33.99
N GLN A 284 -6.63 4.24 -34.47
CA GLN A 284 -6.89 4.04 -35.90
C GLN A 284 -6.32 5.26 -36.65
N ARG A 285 -5.16 5.08 -37.30
CA ARG A 285 -4.39 6.19 -37.88
C ARG A 285 -4.37 6.23 -39.39
N GLU A 286 -4.76 5.17 -40.07
CA GLU A 286 -4.26 4.97 -41.44
C GLU A 286 -5.26 5.28 -42.55
N ASN A 287 -6.56 5.44 -42.26
CA ASN A 287 -7.55 5.68 -43.31
C ASN A 287 -8.49 6.87 -43.03
N TYR A 288 -8.15 8.02 -43.61
CA TYR A 288 -8.95 9.26 -43.58
C TYR A 288 -10.35 9.11 -44.19
N GLN A 289 -10.58 8.07 -44.99
CA GLN A 289 -11.86 7.79 -45.64
C GLN A 289 -12.79 6.90 -44.80
N HIS A 290 -12.33 6.37 -43.66
CA HIS A 290 -13.21 5.57 -42.79
C HIS A 290 -14.28 6.45 -42.16
N TYR A 291 -15.51 5.91 -42.08
CA TYR A 291 -16.61 6.58 -41.41
C TYR A 291 -16.51 6.42 -39.90
N VAL A 292 -16.59 7.55 -39.21
CA VAL A 292 -16.73 7.69 -37.76
C VAL A 292 -18.11 8.28 -37.48
N TYR A 293 -18.79 7.72 -36.49
CA TYR A 293 -20.06 8.22 -35.99
C TYR A 293 -19.78 8.93 -34.68
N HIS A 294 -19.74 10.26 -34.73
CA HIS A 294 -19.27 11.14 -33.66
C HIS A 294 -20.44 11.83 -32.96
N CYS A 295 -20.41 11.88 -31.63
CA CYS A 295 -21.30 12.72 -30.84
C CYS A 295 -20.57 13.96 -30.35
N GLU A 296 -21.01 15.14 -30.81
CA GLU A 296 -20.45 16.42 -30.39
C GLU A 296 -20.60 16.68 -28.88
N GLN A 297 -21.71 16.23 -28.29
CA GLN A 297 -22.06 16.59 -26.90
C GLN A 297 -21.21 15.87 -25.87
N CYS A 298 -20.84 14.62 -26.11
CA CYS A 298 -20.10 13.80 -25.15
C CYS A 298 -18.74 13.31 -25.67
N GLY A 299 -18.35 13.69 -26.90
CA GLY A 299 -17.10 13.25 -27.53
C GLY A 299 -17.04 11.74 -27.73
N PHE A 300 -18.19 11.10 -27.97
CA PHE A 300 -18.29 9.65 -28.13
C PHE A 300 -18.16 9.26 -29.60
N ASP A 301 -17.31 8.28 -29.89
CA ASP A 301 -16.99 7.85 -31.25
C ASP A 301 -17.30 6.37 -31.48
N PHE A 302 -18.09 6.07 -32.51
CA PHE A 302 -18.21 4.73 -33.06
C PHE A 302 -17.52 4.60 -34.41
N CYS A 303 -16.76 3.51 -34.59
CA CYS A 303 -16.45 3.06 -35.94
C CYS A 303 -17.71 2.53 -36.63
N GLN A 304 -17.70 2.48 -37.96
CA GLN A 304 -18.84 2.04 -38.77
C GLN A 304 -19.43 0.69 -38.35
N GLU A 305 -18.59 -0.29 -38.02
CA GLU A 305 -19.06 -1.62 -37.59
C GLU A 305 -19.76 -1.56 -36.23
N CYS A 306 -19.21 -0.80 -35.28
CA CYS A 306 -19.85 -0.63 -33.96
C CYS A 306 -21.16 0.13 -34.09
N TYR A 307 -21.21 1.17 -34.92
CA TYR A 307 -22.45 1.88 -35.21
C TYR A 307 -23.50 0.97 -35.87
N SER A 308 -23.10 0.09 -36.80
CA SER A 308 -24.04 -0.84 -37.44
C SER A 308 -24.70 -1.83 -36.46
N GLN A 309 -23.98 -2.21 -35.41
CA GLN A 309 -24.47 -3.16 -34.41
C GLN A 309 -25.14 -2.48 -33.21
N GLN A 310 -24.71 -1.25 -32.89
CA GLN A 310 -24.93 -0.61 -31.59
C GLN A 310 -25.17 0.90 -31.71
N GLY A 311 -25.31 1.46 -32.91
CA GLY A 311 -25.42 2.92 -33.13
C GLY A 311 -26.61 3.56 -32.43
N ASN A 312 -27.70 2.82 -32.26
CA ASN A 312 -28.90 3.27 -31.55
C ASN A 312 -28.74 3.23 -30.02
N LYS A 313 -27.60 2.76 -29.49
CA LYS A 313 -27.35 2.65 -28.05
C LYS A 313 -26.83 3.96 -27.44
N HIS A 314 -26.39 4.90 -28.26
CA HIS A 314 -25.95 6.21 -27.79
C HIS A 314 -27.15 7.18 -27.67
N HIS A 315 -27.26 7.91 -26.56
CA HIS A 315 -28.44 8.76 -26.28
C HIS A 315 -28.51 10.04 -27.11
N HIS A 316 -27.37 10.53 -27.60
CA HIS A 316 -27.33 11.70 -28.46
C HIS A 316 -27.28 11.26 -29.95
N PRO A 317 -27.75 12.11 -30.87
CA PRO A 317 -27.57 11.86 -32.30
C PRO A 317 -26.08 11.77 -32.66
N LEU A 318 -25.70 10.70 -33.37
CA LEU A 318 -24.35 10.53 -33.89
C LEU A 318 -24.28 11.06 -35.32
N GLU A 319 -23.33 11.98 -35.57
CA GLU A 319 -23.04 12.51 -36.89
C GLU A 319 -22.09 11.56 -37.63
N LYS A 320 -22.48 11.15 -38.84
CA LYS A 320 -21.64 10.32 -39.71
C LYS A 320 -20.64 11.22 -40.46
N LEU A 321 -19.38 11.13 -40.09
CA LEU A 321 -18.27 11.87 -40.70
C LEU A 321 -17.23 10.90 -41.25
N THR A 322 -16.41 11.32 -42.22
CA THR A 322 -15.14 10.64 -42.47
C THR A 322 -14.12 11.04 -41.41
N PHE A 323 -13.12 10.21 -41.14
CA PHE A 323 -12.08 10.54 -40.17
C PHE A 323 -11.34 11.86 -40.52
N GLY A 324 -11.14 12.14 -41.82
CA GLY A 324 -10.60 13.43 -42.26
C GLY A 324 -11.50 14.62 -41.94
N GLN A 325 -12.83 14.47 -42.05
CA GLN A 325 -13.78 15.51 -41.64
C GLN A 325 -13.78 15.70 -40.12
N LEU A 326 -13.66 14.62 -39.34
CA LEU A 326 -13.58 14.69 -37.88
C LEU A 326 -12.34 15.49 -37.43
N ILE A 327 -11.18 15.29 -38.06
CA ILE A 327 -9.96 16.08 -37.78
C ILE A 327 -10.16 17.56 -38.09
N GLN A 328 -10.79 17.88 -39.23
CA GLN A 328 -11.09 19.27 -39.59
C GLN A 328 -12.03 19.95 -38.60
N LYS A 329 -13.01 19.20 -38.08
CA LYS A 329 -13.96 19.67 -37.07
C LYS A 329 -13.29 19.85 -35.70
N ASN A 330 -12.41 18.93 -35.32
CA ASN A 330 -11.72 18.93 -34.04
C ASN A 330 -10.28 18.40 -34.18
N ASN A 331 -9.32 19.33 -34.11
CA ASN A 331 -7.89 19.04 -34.27
C ASN A 331 -7.32 18.06 -33.22
N ASN A 332 -8.04 17.78 -32.12
CA ASN A 332 -7.59 16.79 -31.12
C ASN A 332 -7.53 15.37 -31.70
N TYR A 333 -8.27 15.10 -32.78
CA TYR A 333 -8.27 13.81 -33.48
C TYR A 333 -7.09 13.61 -34.42
N ILE A 334 -6.16 14.57 -34.54
CA ILE A 334 -4.99 14.46 -35.43
C ILE A 334 -4.11 13.23 -35.10
N GLN A 335 -4.14 12.76 -33.86
CA GLN A 335 -3.37 11.60 -33.40
C GLN A 335 -4.07 10.25 -33.68
N GLY A 336 -5.30 10.27 -34.20
CA GLY A 336 -6.18 9.11 -34.30
C GLY A 336 -7.43 9.27 -33.42
N TYR A 337 -8.35 8.33 -33.56
CA TYR A 337 -9.47 8.16 -32.64
C TYR A 337 -9.51 6.72 -32.12
N ILE A 338 -10.17 6.52 -30.98
CA ILE A 338 -10.43 5.19 -30.41
C ILE A 338 -11.94 5.02 -30.39
N CYS A 339 -12.44 3.95 -31.01
CA CYS A 339 -13.86 3.64 -30.95
C CYS A 339 -14.29 3.33 -29.51
N ASP A 340 -15.21 4.12 -28.98
CA ASP A 340 -15.75 4.01 -27.63
C ASP A 340 -16.64 2.78 -27.41
N GLY A 341 -16.97 2.06 -28.48
CA GLY A 341 -17.47 0.68 -28.39
C GLY A 341 -16.56 -0.25 -27.56
N ASN A 342 -15.28 0.08 -27.38
CA ASN A 342 -14.38 -0.63 -26.47
C ASN A 342 -14.66 -0.37 -24.98
N LYS A 343 -15.23 0.80 -24.64
CA LYS A 343 -15.57 1.18 -23.26
C LYS A 343 -16.86 0.53 -22.77
N LEU A 344 -17.67 -0.01 -23.67
CA LEU A 344 -18.86 -0.76 -23.31
C LEU A 344 -18.44 -2.06 -22.61
N GLN A 345 -18.56 -2.07 -21.28
CA GLN A 345 -18.18 -3.22 -20.48
C GLN A 345 -19.08 -4.41 -20.78
N THR A 346 -18.47 -5.56 -21.07
CA THR A 346 -19.21 -6.82 -21.12
C THR A 346 -19.62 -7.23 -19.72
N CYS A 347 -20.68 -8.03 -19.60
CA CYS A 347 -21.06 -8.65 -18.33
C CYS A 347 -19.85 -9.29 -17.61
N LYS A 348 -19.71 -9.05 -16.30
CA LYS A 348 -18.66 -9.64 -15.44
C LYS A 348 -18.72 -11.17 -15.37
N TYR A 349 -19.89 -11.75 -15.65
CA TYR A 349 -20.15 -13.19 -15.59
C TYR A 349 -20.78 -13.71 -16.91
N PRO A 350 -20.09 -13.58 -18.07
CA PRO A 350 -20.71 -13.78 -19.37
C PRO A 350 -21.05 -15.25 -19.68
N HIS A 351 -20.44 -16.20 -18.96
CA HIS A 351 -20.57 -17.64 -19.23
C HIS A 351 -21.24 -18.43 -18.09
N LYS A 352 -21.63 -17.77 -17.00
CA LYS A 352 -22.25 -18.47 -15.87
C LYS A 352 -23.77 -18.39 -16.00
N PRO A 353 -24.49 -19.52 -16.15
CA PRO A 353 -25.94 -19.51 -16.04
C PRO A 353 -26.34 -19.08 -14.63
N HIS A 354 -27.35 -18.23 -14.57
CA HIS A 354 -27.95 -17.80 -13.32
C HIS A 354 -29.10 -18.74 -12.96
N THR A 355 -29.08 -19.27 -11.74
CA THR A 355 -30.02 -20.32 -11.27
C THR A 355 -30.73 -19.95 -9.97
N ASP A 356 -30.31 -18.88 -9.28
CA ASP A 356 -30.91 -18.45 -8.02
C ASP A 356 -32.27 -17.79 -8.29
N GLN A 357 -33.34 -18.44 -7.82
CA GLN A 357 -34.73 -18.00 -8.02
C GLN A 357 -35.03 -16.65 -7.34
N LEU A 358 -34.22 -16.26 -6.35
CA LEU A 358 -34.34 -14.97 -5.66
C LEU A 358 -33.53 -13.86 -6.33
N GLU A 359 -32.73 -14.19 -7.35
CA GLU A 359 -31.93 -13.20 -8.05
C GLU A 359 -32.79 -12.18 -8.79
N ILE A 360 -32.45 -10.90 -8.63
CA ILE A 360 -33.06 -9.79 -9.36
C ILE A 360 -32.40 -9.67 -10.73
N LEU A 361 -33.21 -9.63 -11.78
CA LEU A 361 -32.79 -9.28 -13.12
C LEU A 361 -33.68 -8.19 -13.71
N TYR A 362 -33.21 -7.59 -14.78
CA TYR A 362 -33.94 -6.56 -15.49
C TYR A 362 -34.29 -7.08 -16.87
N TYR A 363 -35.58 -7.14 -17.17
CA TYR A 363 -36.13 -7.93 -18.26
C TYR A 363 -37.05 -7.10 -19.15
N ASP A 364 -36.79 -7.14 -20.45
CA ASP A 364 -37.77 -6.81 -21.48
C ASP A 364 -38.36 -8.10 -22.04
N GLU A 365 -39.65 -8.29 -21.80
CA GLU A 365 -40.42 -9.45 -22.24
C GLU A 365 -40.65 -9.48 -23.76
N GLU A 366 -40.72 -8.32 -24.41
CA GLU A 366 -41.01 -8.25 -25.85
C GLU A 366 -39.82 -8.67 -26.70
N GLN A 367 -38.59 -8.33 -26.28
CA GLN A 367 -37.35 -8.62 -27.00
C GLN A 367 -36.54 -9.77 -26.37
N ASP A 368 -37.07 -10.40 -25.33
CA ASP A 368 -36.39 -11.42 -24.52
C ASP A 368 -35.01 -10.94 -24.02
N PHE A 369 -34.88 -9.66 -23.65
CA PHE A 369 -33.60 -9.05 -23.26
C PHE A 369 -33.44 -9.00 -21.74
N LYS A 370 -32.33 -9.54 -21.22
CA LYS A 370 -32.12 -9.77 -19.79
C LYS A 370 -30.78 -9.20 -19.30
N LEU A 371 -30.79 -8.36 -18.27
CA LEU A 371 -29.58 -7.87 -17.59
C LEU A 371 -29.50 -8.37 -16.15
N CYS A 372 -28.30 -8.77 -15.72
CA CYS A 372 -28.02 -8.94 -14.30
C CYS A 372 -27.89 -7.61 -13.60
N TYR A 373 -28.04 -7.61 -12.28
CA TYR A 373 -27.92 -6.42 -11.45
C TYR A 373 -26.68 -5.58 -11.80
N PHE A 374 -25.51 -6.23 -11.94
CA PHE A 374 -24.28 -5.53 -12.27
C PHE A 374 -24.36 -4.82 -13.62
N CYS A 375 -24.78 -5.53 -14.68
CA CYS A 375 -24.89 -4.93 -16.01
C CYS A 375 -25.94 -3.83 -16.04
N PHE A 376 -27.06 -4.02 -15.35
CA PHE A 376 -28.04 -2.96 -15.20
C PHE A 376 -27.43 -1.73 -14.55
N THR A 377 -26.79 -1.84 -13.38
CA THR A 377 -26.20 -0.68 -12.70
C THR A 377 -25.14 0.05 -13.52
N THR A 378 -24.42 -0.67 -14.40
CA THR A 378 -23.43 -0.07 -15.31
C THR A 378 -24.06 0.67 -16.48
N HIS A 379 -25.28 0.28 -16.88
CA HIS A 379 -25.92 0.74 -18.12
C HIS A 379 -27.23 1.48 -17.90
N ALA A 380 -27.72 1.57 -16.67
CA ALA A 380 -28.92 2.31 -16.31
C ALA A 380 -28.72 3.80 -16.62
N ILE A 381 -29.75 4.40 -17.21
CA ILE A 381 -29.85 5.85 -17.32
C ILE A 381 -30.57 6.28 -16.04
N TYR A 382 -29.83 6.93 -15.15
CA TYR A 382 -30.47 7.68 -14.08
C TYR A 382 -30.87 9.01 -14.71
N GLU A 383 -32.15 9.36 -14.62
CA GLU A 383 -32.53 10.76 -14.78
C GLU A 383 -31.74 11.49 -13.70
N ASP A 384 -30.64 12.16 -14.09
CA ASP A 384 -29.92 13.00 -13.15
C ASP A 384 -30.96 13.89 -12.48
N ASP A 385 -30.94 13.92 -11.15
CA ASP A 385 -31.66 14.87 -10.32
C ASP A 385 -31.30 16.27 -10.83
N ASN A 386 -32.00 16.72 -11.88
CA ASN A 386 -31.85 18.04 -12.48
C ASN A 386 -32.46 19.05 -11.50
N GLU A 387 -31.69 19.35 -10.45
CA GLU A 387 -31.71 20.62 -9.72
C GLU A 387 -30.48 21.46 -10.09
#